data_AF-A0A1V2IBT1-F1
#
_entry.id   AF-A0A1V2IBT1-F1
#
_cell.length_a   1.000
_cell.length_b   1.000
_cell.length_c   1.000
_cell.angle_alpha   90.00
_cell.angle_beta   90.00
_cell.angle_gamma   90.00
#
_symmetry.space_group_name_H-M   'P 1'
#
loop_
_entity.id
_entity.type
_entity.pdbx_description
1 polymer ?
#
loop_
_entity_poly.entity_id
_entity_poly.type
_entity_poly.pdbx_seq_one_letter_code
_entity_poly.pdbx_strand_id
1 'polypeptide(L)'
;MPRRSRDDLLAAARHGLAEAAFAHPAGERYALAHLAALRVAAAVLADRAKPRPGRRGRPVSAWRLLAQVVPALDEWADFFAAGAPRRAAAEAGLSVVTAREADDLVRQVEIFLGVVEEVLGLPSQPALTGTVPGTARSGTE
;
A
#
# COMPACT_ATOMS: atom_id res chain seq x y z
N MET A 1 -23.94 -7.30 -1.39
CA MET A 1 -22.47 -7.19 -1.29
C MET A 1 -22.14 -6.64 0.09
N PRO A 2 -21.56 -7.43 1.01
CA PRO A 2 -21.13 -6.89 2.29
C PRO A 2 -20.05 -5.83 2.02
N ARG A 3 -20.13 -4.68 2.69
CA ARG A 3 -19.02 -3.72 2.69
C ARG A 3 -17.85 -4.44 3.37
N ARG A 4 -16.74 -4.65 2.65
CA ARG A 4 -15.53 -5.22 3.26
C ARG A 4 -15.16 -4.37 4.47
N SER A 5 -14.89 -5.03 5.60
CA SER A 5 -14.44 -4.33 6.79
C SER A 5 -13.03 -3.76 6.57
N ARG A 6 -12.63 -2.81 7.42
CA ARG A 6 -11.25 -2.29 7.47
C ARG A 6 -10.23 -3.43 7.53
N ASP A 7 -10.47 -4.42 8.39
CA ASP A 7 -9.54 -5.53 8.62
C ASP A 7 -9.45 -6.44 7.38
N ASP A 8 -10.57 -6.72 6.71
CA ASP A 8 -10.58 -7.46 5.44
C ASP A 8 -9.79 -6.73 4.35
N LEU A 9 -9.87 -5.40 4.32
CA LEU A 9 -9.14 -4.57 3.36
C LEU A 9 -7.63 -4.58 3.64
N LEU A 10 -7.22 -4.50 4.90
CA LEU A 10 -5.81 -4.61 5.30
C LEU A 10 -5.25 -6.01 5.02
N ALA A 11 -6.00 -7.07 5.32
CA ALA A 11 -5.59 -8.43 5.00
C ALA A 11 -5.41 -8.63 3.48
N ALA A 12 -6.36 -8.14 2.68
CA ALA A 12 -6.27 -8.19 1.22
C ALA A 12 -5.13 -7.32 0.67
N ALA A 13 -4.81 -6.20 1.32
CA ALA A 13 -3.66 -5.37 0.95
C ALA A 13 -2.34 -6.09 1.21
N ARG A 14 -2.15 -6.67 2.40
CA ARG A 14 -0.95 -7.46 2.74
C ARG A 14 -0.75 -8.64 1.80
N HIS A 15 -1.83 -9.37 1.50
CA HIS A 15 -1.77 -10.49 0.55
C HIS A 15 -1.37 -10.00 -0.85
N GLY A 16 -2.04 -8.97 -1.37
CA GLY A 16 -1.71 -8.43 -2.70
C GLY A 16 -0.31 -7.82 -2.79
N LEU A 17 0.22 -7.30 -1.68
CA LEU A 17 1.60 -6.79 -1.61
C LEU A 17 2.62 -7.93 -1.66
N ALA A 18 2.35 -9.04 -0.95
CA ALA A 18 3.16 -10.25 -1.05
C ALA A 18 3.12 -10.82 -2.48
N GLU A 19 1.94 -10.88 -3.11
CA GLU A 19 1.82 -11.27 -4.52
C GLU A 19 2.65 -10.36 -5.45
N ALA A 20 2.56 -9.04 -5.26
CA ALA A 20 3.32 -8.07 -6.04
C ALA A 20 4.83 -8.34 -5.95
N ALA A 21 5.36 -8.61 -4.74
CA ALA A 21 6.79 -8.86 -4.53
C ALA A 21 7.34 -10.03 -5.37
N PHE A 22 6.50 -11.02 -5.70
CA PHE A 22 6.88 -12.18 -6.52
C PHE A 22 6.43 -12.08 -7.99
N ALA A 23 5.67 -11.04 -8.35
CA ALA A 23 5.10 -10.91 -9.69
C ALA A 23 6.18 -10.58 -10.73
N HIS A 24 6.02 -11.18 -11.91
CA HIS A 24 6.77 -10.91 -13.12
C HIS A 24 5.80 -10.96 -14.29
N PRO A 25 5.78 -9.97 -15.21
CA PRO A 25 6.78 -8.92 -15.45
C PRO A 25 6.63 -7.65 -14.57
N ALA A 26 7.58 -6.71 -14.68
CA ALA A 26 7.65 -5.50 -13.84
C ALA A 26 6.36 -4.64 -13.85
N GLY A 27 5.66 -4.58 -14.99
CA GLY A 27 4.38 -3.88 -15.10
C GLY A 27 3.27 -4.50 -14.22
N GLU A 28 3.22 -5.82 -14.14
CA GLU A 28 2.26 -6.54 -13.29
C GLU A 28 2.56 -6.33 -11.80
N ARG A 29 3.84 -6.42 -11.41
CA ARG A 29 4.31 -6.06 -10.06
C ARG A 29 3.86 -4.66 -9.66
N TYR A 30 4.07 -3.68 -10.53
CA TYR A 30 3.68 -2.30 -10.29
C TYR A 30 2.15 -2.15 -10.14
N ALA A 31 1.38 -2.85 -10.96
CA ALA A 31 -0.07 -2.81 -10.90
C ALA A 31 -0.63 -3.42 -9.60
N LEU A 32 -0.13 -4.59 -9.21
CA LEU A 32 -0.50 -5.27 -7.97
C LEU A 32 -0.11 -4.43 -6.74
N ALA A 33 1.06 -3.81 -6.73
CA ALA A 33 1.51 -2.93 -5.66
C ALA A 33 0.57 -1.72 -5.49
N HIS A 34 0.19 -1.03 -6.57
CA HIS A 34 -0.79 0.07 -6.48
C HIS A 34 -2.17 -0.40 -6.04
N LEU A 35 -2.59 -1.59 -6.46
CA LEU A 35 -3.88 -2.15 -6.03
C LEU A 35 -3.87 -2.45 -4.53
N ALA A 36 -2.74 -2.94 -3.99
CA ALA A 36 -2.55 -3.08 -2.55
C ALA A 36 -2.65 -1.71 -1.85
N ALA A 37 -1.97 -0.67 -2.34
CA ALA A 37 -2.07 0.68 -1.79
C ALA A 37 -3.52 1.23 -1.79
N LEU A 38 -4.29 0.99 -2.86
CA LEU A 38 -5.71 1.38 -2.91
C LEU A 38 -6.54 0.69 -1.83
N ARG A 39 -6.24 -0.57 -1.50
CA ARG A 39 -6.92 -1.30 -0.42
C ARG A 39 -6.54 -0.76 0.95
N VAL A 40 -5.28 -0.39 1.16
CA VAL A 40 -4.84 0.30 2.39
C VAL A 40 -5.60 1.62 2.57
N ALA A 41 -5.67 2.46 1.54
CA ALA A 41 -6.43 3.71 1.58
C ALA A 41 -7.93 3.46 1.84
N ALA A 42 -8.51 2.45 1.20
CA ALA A 42 -9.89 2.07 1.44
C ALA A 42 -10.15 1.62 2.88
N ALA A 43 -9.18 0.97 3.54
CA ALA A 43 -9.30 0.57 4.95
C ALA A 43 -9.39 1.80 5.88
N VAL A 44 -8.55 2.81 5.65
CA VAL A 44 -8.61 4.10 6.37
C VAL A 44 -9.97 4.76 6.17
N LEU A 45 -10.45 4.78 4.92
CA LEU A 45 -11.76 5.36 4.63
C LEU A 45 -12.91 4.56 5.25
N ALA A 46 -12.84 3.24 5.29
CA ALA A 46 -13.85 2.41 5.95
C ALA A 46 -13.89 2.62 7.47
N ASP A 47 -12.73 2.88 8.08
CA ASP A 47 -12.60 3.20 9.52
C ASP A 47 -13.14 4.60 9.86
N ARG A 48 -12.75 5.60 9.07
CA ARG A 48 -12.97 7.02 9.38
C ARG A 48 -14.26 7.58 8.77
N ALA A 49 -14.68 7.07 7.61
CA ALA A 49 -15.89 7.54 6.95
C ALA A 49 -17.11 6.87 7.58
N LYS A 50 -17.71 7.52 8.59
CA LYS A 50 -19.07 7.17 9.03
C LYS A 50 -19.99 7.14 7.81
N PRO A 51 -20.69 6.03 7.52
CA PRO A 51 -21.62 5.99 6.41
C PRO A 51 -22.72 7.02 6.66
N ARG A 52 -22.69 8.15 5.92
CA ARG A 52 -23.80 9.10 5.92
C ARG A 52 -24.85 8.59 4.94
N PRO A 53 -26.03 8.13 5.41
CA PRO A 53 -27.11 7.77 4.51
C PRO A 53 -27.48 9.00 3.65
N GLY A 54 -27.55 8.82 2.33
CA GLY A 54 -28.02 9.84 1.39
C GLY A 54 -26.96 10.69 0.68
N ARG A 55 -25.68 10.69 1.08
CA ARG A 55 -24.65 11.51 0.42
C ARG A 55 -23.82 10.70 -0.58
N ARG A 56 -24.39 10.40 -1.75
CA ARG A 56 -23.58 10.03 -2.94
C ARG A 56 -23.00 11.31 -3.55
N GLY A 57 -21.97 11.84 -2.90
CA GLY A 57 -21.15 12.90 -3.50
C GLY A 57 -20.50 12.40 -4.79
N ARG A 58 -20.17 13.34 -5.69
CA ARG A 58 -19.40 13.12 -6.94
C ARG A 58 -18.24 12.13 -6.71
N PRO A 59 -17.85 11.29 -7.69
CA PRO A 59 -16.68 10.43 -7.56
C PRO A 59 -15.43 11.31 -7.33
N VAL A 60 -15.09 11.52 -6.06
CA VAL A 60 -13.82 12.07 -5.63
C VAL A 60 -12.84 10.91 -5.70
N SER A 61 -11.63 11.14 -6.24
CA SER A 61 -10.60 10.09 -6.24
C SER A 61 -10.36 9.61 -4.81
N ALA A 62 -10.16 8.31 -4.63
CA ALA A 62 -9.92 7.74 -3.30
C ALA A 62 -8.77 8.46 -2.56
N TRP A 63 -7.73 8.83 -3.31
CA TRP A 63 -6.59 9.62 -2.82
C TRP A 63 -6.98 11.02 -2.31
N ARG A 64 -7.79 11.77 -3.07
CA ARG A 64 -8.25 13.10 -2.61
C ARG A 64 -9.15 12.99 -1.39
N LEU A 65 -9.96 11.94 -1.29
CA LEU A 65 -10.78 11.69 -0.10
C LEU A 65 -9.92 11.28 1.10
N LEU A 66 -8.86 10.49 0.89
CA LEU A 66 -7.90 10.10 1.93
C LEU A 66 -7.25 11.34 2.55
N ALA A 67 -6.68 12.23 1.73
CA ALA A 67 -6.07 13.48 2.19
C ALA A 67 -7.04 14.36 2.99
N GLN A 68 -8.32 14.43 2.58
CA GLN A 68 -9.33 15.18 3.32
C GLN A 68 -9.66 14.59 4.69
N VAL A 69 -9.69 13.26 4.80
CA VAL A 69 -10.10 12.56 6.03
C VAL A 69 -8.92 12.38 6.99
N VAL A 70 -7.72 12.22 6.44
CA VAL A 70 -6.47 12.09 7.18
C VAL A 70 -5.39 12.96 6.50
N PRO A 71 -5.30 14.25 6.84
CA PRO A 71 -4.33 15.16 6.23
C PRO A 71 -2.87 14.75 6.40
N ALA A 72 -2.55 13.96 7.43
CA ALA A 72 -1.20 13.38 7.61
C ALA A 72 -0.80 12.40 6.49
N LEU A 73 -1.74 11.97 5.64
CA LEU A 73 -1.51 11.08 4.51
C LEU A 73 -1.56 11.82 3.15
N ASP A 74 -1.53 13.15 3.13
CA ASP A 74 -1.64 13.95 1.90
C ASP A 74 -0.48 13.68 0.93
N GLU A 75 0.75 13.67 1.43
CA GLU A 75 1.95 13.35 0.61
C GLU A 75 1.86 11.96 -0.03
N TRP A 76 1.36 10.98 0.72
CA TRP A 76 1.10 9.63 0.21
C TRP A 76 0.01 9.63 -0.87
N ALA A 77 -1.08 10.36 -0.63
CA ALA A 77 -2.18 10.49 -1.58
C ALA A 77 -1.70 11.09 -2.92
N ASP A 78 -0.89 12.14 -2.87
CA ASP A 78 -0.31 12.78 -4.04
C ASP A 78 0.66 11.87 -4.78
N PHE A 79 1.56 11.19 -4.05
CA PHE A 79 2.48 10.21 -4.62
C PHE A 79 1.75 9.11 -5.41
N PHE A 80 0.75 8.47 -4.81
CA PHE A 80 0.01 7.39 -5.46
C PHE A 80 -0.90 7.90 -6.59
N ALA A 81 -1.46 9.10 -6.47
CA ALA A 81 -2.23 9.73 -7.54
C ALA A 81 -1.35 10.02 -8.77
N ALA A 82 -0.14 10.53 -8.57
CA ALA A 82 0.82 10.79 -9.65
C ALA A 82 1.25 9.49 -10.37
N GLY A 83 1.34 8.36 -9.65
CA GLY A 83 1.67 7.06 -10.22
C GLY A 83 0.52 6.34 -10.94
N ALA A 84 -0.72 6.80 -10.80
CA ALA A 84 -1.89 6.09 -11.33
C ALA A 84 -1.94 5.97 -12.88
N PRO A 85 -1.52 6.99 -13.67
CA PRO A 85 -1.43 6.85 -15.12
C PRO A 85 -0.40 5.80 -15.56
N ARG A 86 0.75 5.74 -14.87
CA ARG A 86 1.79 4.73 -15.16
C ARG A 86 1.28 3.32 -14.90
N ARG A 87 0.53 3.10 -13.82
CA ARG A 87 -0.17 1.83 -13.57
C ARG A 87 -1.13 1.49 -14.70
N ALA A 88 -1.97 2.43 -15.13
CA ALA A 88 -2.95 2.15 -16.18
C ALA A 88 -2.27 1.73 -17.50
N ALA A 89 -1.15 2.37 -17.84
CA ALA A 89 -0.33 1.96 -18.98
C ALA A 89 0.32 0.58 -18.80
N ALA A 90 0.85 0.28 -17.61
CA ALA A 90 1.42 -1.04 -17.29
C ALA A 90 0.37 -2.17 -17.35
N GLU A 91 -0.85 -1.92 -16.85
CA GLU A 91 -1.99 -2.86 -16.95
C GLU A 91 -2.43 -3.10 -18.40
N ALA A 92 -2.25 -2.10 -19.27
CA ALA A 92 -2.46 -2.24 -20.71
C ALA A 92 -1.31 -2.99 -21.42
N GLY A 93 -0.32 -3.50 -20.68
CA GLY A 93 0.81 -4.26 -21.23
C GLY A 93 1.94 -3.38 -21.79
N LEU A 94 1.90 -2.07 -21.57
CA LEU A 94 2.97 -1.17 -22.02
C LEU A 94 4.20 -1.29 -21.10
N SER A 95 5.39 -1.37 -21.70
CA SER A 95 6.67 -1.42 -20.98
C SER A 95 7.10 -0.01 -20.52
N VAL A 96 6.33 0.59 -19.62
CA VAL A 96 6.56 1.94 -19.07
C VAL A 96 7.10 1.92 -17.63
N VAL A 97 7.36 0.73 -17.09
CA VAL A 97 7.87 0.51 -15.74
C VAL A 97 9.09 -0.39 -15.80
N THR A 98 10.18 0.05 -15.20
CA THR A 98 11.39 -0.75 -14.99
C THR A 98 11.25 -1.64 -13.74
N ALA A 99 12.05 -2.70 -13.67
CA ALA A 99 12.08 -3.57 -12.48
C ALA A 99 12.38 -2.78 -11.19
N ARG A 100 13.32 -1.83 -11.26
CA ARG A 100 13.66 -0.96 -10.12
C ARG A 100 12.49 -0.10 -9.68
N GLU A 101 11.76 0.54 -10.60
CA GLU A 101 10.59 1.35 -10.24
C GLU A 101 9.48 0.50 -9.61
N ALA A 102 9.33 -0.76 -10.06
CA ALA A 102 8.37 -1.68 -9.48
C ALA A 102 8.78 -2.11 -8.06
N ASP A 103 10.06 -2.41 -7.84
CA ASP A 103 10.60 -2.76 -6.50
C ASP A 103 10.54 -1.57 -5.54
N ASP A 104 10.85 -0.37 -6.04
CA ASP A 104 10.73 0.87 -5.28
C ASP A 104 9.27 1.09 -4.87
N LEU A 105 8.31 0.87 -5.77
CA LEU A 105 6.90 1.01 -5.43
C LEU A 105 6.46 0.00 -4.36
N VAL A 106 6.87 -1.28 -4.46
CA VAL A 106 6.57 -2.29 -3.43
C VAL A 106 7.04 -1.81 -2.06
N ARG A 107 8.29 -1.34 -1.97
CA ARG A 107 8.83 -0.78 -0.71
C ARG A 107 8.06 0.43 -0.22
N GLN A 108 7.64 1.33 -1.11
CA GLN A 108 6.81 2.48 -0.72
C GLN A 108 5.43 2.05 -0.20
N VAL A 109 4.83 1.01 -0.76
CA VAL A 109 3.54 0.48 -0.27
C VAL A 109 3.68 -0.18 1.09
N GLU A 110 4.79 -0.89 1.35
CA GLU A 110 5.10 -1.44 2.67
C GLU A 110 5.21 -0.34 3.74
N ILE A 111 5.95 0.74 3.44
CA ILE A 111 6.07 1.90 4.34
C ILE A 111 4.70 2.54 4.57
N PHE A 112 3.96 2.80 3.50
CA PHE A 112 2.61 3.39 3.59
C PHE A 112 1.66 2.54 4.45
N LEU A 113 1.69 1.22 4.30
CA LEU A 113 0.91 0.32 5.14
C LEU A 113 1.29 0.46 6.61
N GLY A 114 2.58 0.49 6.95
CA GLY A 114 3.04 0.68 8.33
C GLY A 114 2.58 2.01 8.94
N VAL A 115 2.66 3.11 8.17
CA VAL A 115 2.14 4.42 8.59
C VAL A 115 0.63 4.37 8.83
N VAL A 116 -0.11 3.68 7.96
CA VAL A 116 -1.57 3.52 8.11
C VAL A 116 -1.93 2.67 9.32
N GLU A 117 -1.18 1.60 9.59
CA GLU A 117 -1.36 0.79 10.79
C GLU A 117 -1.18 1.65 12.06
N GLU A 118 -0.16 2.52 12.11
CA GLU A 118 0.05 3.47 13.20
C GLU A 118 -1.11 4.47 13.34
N VAL A 119 -1.52 5.09 12.24
CA VAL A 119 -2.66 6.04 12.19
C VAL A 119 -3.95 5.40 12.69
N LEU A 120 -4.11 4.10 12.50
CA LEU A 120 -5.29 3.34 12.87
C LEU A 120 -5.14 2.62 14.22
N GLY A 121 -4.04 2.84 14.95
CA GLY A 121 -3.77 2.27 16.27
C GLY A 121 -3.52 0.76 16.27
N LEU A 122 -3.08 0.18 15.14
CA LEU A 122 -2.70 -1.23 15.04
C LEU A 122 -1.21 -1.40 15.34
N PRO A 123 -0.81 -2.59 15.84
CA PRO A 123 0.60 -2.92 15.88
C PRO A 123 1.13 -3.02 14.44
N SER A 124 1.97 -2.06 14.06
CA SER A 124 2.73 -2.13 12.81
C SER A 124 3.86 -3.14 12.97
N GLN A 125 3.99 -4.11 12.06
CA GLN A 125 5.21 -4.92 12.00
C GLN A 125 6.27 -4.15 11.21
N PRO A 126 7.37 -3.67 11.84
CA PRO A 126 8.46 -3.11 11.08
C PRO A 126 9.07 -4.22 10.20
N ALA A 127 9.26 -3.93 8.92
CA ALA A 127 10.06 -4.78 8.04
C ALA A 127 11.41 -5.03 8.72
N LEU A 128 11.70 -6.29 9.00
CA LEU A 128 12.84 -6.77 9.78
C LEU A 128 14.12 -6.07 9.31
N THR A 129 14.59 -5.09 10.08
CA THR A 129 15.96 -4.60 9.97
C THR A 129 16.84 -5.77 10.39
N GLY A 130 17.58 -6.34 9.44
CA GLY A 130 18.42 -7.51 9.65
C GLY A 130 19.45 -7.26 10.74
N THR A 131 19.16 -7.72 11.96
CA THR A 131 20.18 -7.99 12.95
C THR A 131 20.92 -9.23 12.48
N VAL A 132 22.05 -9.02 11.80
CA VAL A 132 23.03 -10.08 11.54
C VAL A 132 23.45 -10.61 12.92
N PRO A 133 23.21 -11.89 13.27
CA PRO A 133 23.83 -12.46 14.45
C PRO A 133 25.33 -12.53 14.14
N GLY A 134 26.14 -11.79 14.89
CA GLY A 134 27.59 -11.90 14.83
C GLY A 134 27.97 -13.34 15.14
N THR A 135 28.28 -14.11 14.08
CA THR A 135 28.77 -15.46 14.18
C THR A 135 30.27 -15.44 14.47
N ALA A 136 30.61 -16.09 15.58
CA ALA A 136 31.85 -16.79 15.89
C ALA A 136 33.13 -15.98 16.18
N ARG A 137 33.79 -16.29 17.31
CA ARG A 137 34.71 -17.44 17.37
C ARG A 137 35.16 -17.77 18.80
N SER A 138 35.23 -19.07 19.06
CA SER A 138 35.86 -19.73 20.19
C SER A 138 37.37 -19.46 20.28
N GLY A 139 37.88 -19.38 21.49
CA GLY A 139 39.19 -19.88 21.94
C GLY A 139 39.02 -20.23 23.42
N THR A 140 39.05 -21.48 23.87
CA THR A 140 40.22 -22.36 24.03
C THR A 140 41.47 -21.60 24.48
N GLU A 141 41.61 -21.42 25.79
CA GLU A 141 42.69 -21.98 26.63
C GLU A 141 42.35 -21.79 28.11
#